data_AF-A0A923X6E3-F1
#
_entry.id   AF-A0A923X6E3-F1
#
_cell.length_a   1.000
_cell.length_b   1.000
_cell.length_c   1.000
_cell.angle_alpha   90.00
_cell.angle_beta   90.00
_cell.angle_gamma   90.00
#
_symmetry.space_group_name_H-M   'P 1'
#
loop_
_entity.id
_entity.type
_entity.pdbx_description
1 polymer ?
#
loop_
_entity_poly.entity_id
_entity_poly.type
_entity_poly.pdbx_seq_one_letter_code
_entity_poly.pdbx_strand_id
1 'polypeptide(L)'
;MSKAILITFISFLSLAAQAGFGGDWIGWGTWKFKGEGDGVNCNPMTMKWVESKTQVGVTGGDFDCEMVGMELGETMWNLKDGKLFDDTNVEVGTYDGTTFEATMPSPNENTTIYIKAKRAANHLDYQEIWYNKYEKVYVIEGRLFTSGD
;
A
#
# COMPACT_ATOMS: atom_id res chain seq x y z
N MET A 1 -38.45 48.81 18.90
CA MET A 1 -38.10 47.40 19.17
C MET A 1 -37.43 46.84 17.92
N SER A 2 -36.09 46.92 17.82
CA SER A 2 -35.35 46.41 16.66
C SER A 2 -34.95 44.96 16.89
N LYS A 3 -35.40 44.08 15.99
CA LYS A 3 -34.99 42.67 15.95
C LYS A 3 -33.64 42.56 15.24
N ALA A 4 -32.61 42.17 15.96
CA ALA A 4 -31.32 41.79 15.38
C ALA A 4 -31.45 40.38 14.80
N ILE A 5 -31.20 40.24 13.49
CA ILE A 5 -31.12 38.96 12.80
C ILE A 5 -29.66 38.50 12.91
N LEU A 6 -29.43 37.46 13.71
CA LEU A 6 -28.14 36.79 13.82
C LEU A 6 -27.99 35.83 12.64
N ILE A 7 -27.16 36.19 11.66
CA ILE A 7 -26.81 35.33 10.53
C ILE A 7 -25.66 34.42 10.98
N THR A 8 -25.97 33.16 11.27
CA THR A 8 -24.97 32.13 11.56
C THR A 8 -24.28 31.73 10.25
N PHE A 9 -23.06 32.22 10.05
CA PHE A 9 -22.20 31.84 8.93
C PHE A 9 -21.67 30.42 9.19
N ILE A 10 -22.35 29.40 8.66
CA ILE A 10 -21.88 28.01 8.68
C ILE A 10 -20.80 27.89 7.61
N SER A 11 -19.54 28.07 8.02
CA SER A 11 -18.38 27.76 7.20
C SER A 11 -18.35 26.25 6.97
N PHE A 12 -18.83 25.80 5.81
CA PHE A 12 -18.54 24.46 5.30
C PHE A 12 -17.03 24.38 5.02
N LEU A 13 -16.26 23.98 6.03
CA LEU A 13 -14.92 23.46 5.85
C LEU A 13 -15.05 22.17 5.02
N SER A 14 -15.00 22.31 3.70
CA SER A 14 -14.73 21.21 2.80
C SER A 14 -13.36 20.65 3.16
N LEU A 15 -13.35 19.60 3.99
CA LEU A 15 -12.16 18.76 4.14
C LEU A 15 -11.85 18.26 2.74
N ALA A 16 -10.79 18.77 2.13
CA ALA A 16 -10.16 18.08 1.02
C ALA A 16 -9.89 16.66 1.55
N ALA A 17 -10.61 15.68 1.00
CA ALA A 17 -10.29 14.29 1.24
C ALA A 17 -8.86 14.14 0.76
N GLN A 18 -7.91 14.04 1.69
CA GLN A 18 -6.53 13.76 1.36
C GLN A 18 -6.60 12.42 0.66
N ALA A 19 -6.29 12.40 -0.64
CA ALA A 19 -6.34 11.17 -1.40
C ALA A 19 -5.33 10.23 -0.73
N GLY A 20 -5.84 9.18 -0.12
CA GLY A 20 -5.09 8.11 0.53
C GLY A 20 -4.93 6.91 -0.43
N PHE A 21 -4.16 5.91 -0.05
CA PHE A 21 -3.81 4.74 -0.87
C PHE A 21 -5.00 4.03 -1.50
N GLY A 22 -6.21 4.19 -0.96
CA GLY A 22 -7.43 3.56 -1.48
C GLY A 22 -7.64 3.74 -2.99
N GLY A 23 -7.90 2.63 -3.68
CA GLY A 23 -8.18 2.61 -5.12
C GLY A 23 -7.54 1.44 -5.85
N ASP A 24 -7.81 1.39 -7.16
CA ASP A 24 -7.18 0.47 -8.09
C ASP A 24 -5.95 1.16 -8.71
N TRP A 25 -4.82 0.47 -8.68
CA TRP A 25 -3.53 0.94 -9.15
C TRP A 25 -3.00 0.01 -10.24
N ILE A 26 -2.48 0.59 -11.32
CA ILE A 26 -1.86 -0.13 -12.42
C ILE A 26 -0.54 0.51 -12.79
N GLY A 27 0.45 -0.28 -13.14
CA GLY A 27 1.71 0.22 -13.63
C GLY A 27 2.63 -0.89 -14.07
N TRP A 28 3.91 -0.68 -13.83
CA TRP A 28 4.97 -1.58 -14.24
C TRP A 28 6.04 -1.66 -13.16
N GLY A 29 6.90 -2.66 -13.28
CA GLY A 29 7.98 -2.87 -12.34
C GLY A 29 8.98 -3.91 -12.78
N THR A 30 9.74 -4.40 -11.81
CA THR A 30 10.76 -5.40 -12.01
C THR A 30 10.76 -6.40 -10.88
N TRP A 31 10.95 -7.67 -11.22
CA TRP A 31 11.24 -8.74 -10.28
C TRP A 31 12.72 -9.12 -10.38
N LYS A 32 13.40 -9.26 -9.24
CA LYS A 32 14.83 -9.56 -9.19
C LYS A 32 15.11 -10.68 -8.19
N PHE A 33 15.89 -11.68 -8.61
CA PHE A 33 16.45 -12.67 -7.69
C PHE A 33 17.56 -12.03 -6.86
N LYS A 34 17.46 -12.14 -5.53
CA LYS A 34 18.33 -11.51 -4.53
C LYS A 34 18.50 -9.99 -4.72
N GLY A 35 17.63 -9.34 -5.50
CA GLY A 35 17.78 -7.94 -5.87
C GLY A 35 19.03 -7.64 -6.72
N GLU A 36 19.58 -8.64 -7.40
CA GLU A 36 20.77 -8.52 -8.23
C GLU A 36 20.41 -8.57 -9.72
N GLY A 37 21.22 -7.91 -10.56
CA GLY A 37 21.02 -7.82 -12.00
C GLY A 37 19.90 -6.88 -12.43
N ASP A 38 19.59 -6.92 -13.73
CA ASP A 38 18.60 -6.03 -14.37
C ASP A 38 17.15 -6.41 -14.02
N GLY A 39 16.92 -7.66 -13.57
CA GLY A 39 15.61 -8.20 -13.26
C GLY A 39 14.80 -8.60 -14.50
N VAL A 40 13.59 -9.07 -14.26
CA VAL A 40 12.58 -9.36 -15.28
C VAL A 40 11.48 -8.30 -15.19
N ASN A 41 11.02 -7.82 -16.34
CA ASN A 41 10.00 -6.78 -16.40
C ASN A 41 8.66 -7.33 -15.92
N CYS A 42 7.94 -6.57 -15.10
CA CYS A 42 6.58 -6.86 -14.67
C CYS A 42 5.64 -5.83 -15.27
N ASN A 43 4.88 -6.20 -16.31
CA ASN A 43 3.95 -5.29 -16.97
C ASN A 43 2.78 -6.05 -17.62
N PRO A 44 1.56 -5.96 -17.07
CA PRO A 44 1.15 -5.03 -16.01
C PRO A 44 1.48 -5.50 -14.58
N MET A 45 1.67 -4.54 -13.69
CA MET A 45 1.48 -4.73 -12.24
C MET A 45 0.17 -4.06 -11.83
N THR A 46 -0.70 -4.80 -11.15
CA THR A 46 -1.95 -4.27 -10.62
C THR A 46 -2.02 -4.46 -9.11
N MET A 47 -2.61 -3.49 -8.40
CA MET A 47 -2.87 -3.58 -6.96
C MET A 47 -4.16 -2.87 -6.62
N LYS A 48 -4.88 -3.40 -5.63
CA LYS A 48 -6.07 -2.79 -5.08
C LYS A 48 -5.91 -2.53 -3.59
N TRP A 49 -5.94 -1.26 -3.23
CA TRP A 49 -5.81 -0.82 -1.84
C TRP A 49 -7.15 -0.36 -1.30
N VAL A 50 -7.37 -0.62 -0.02
CA VAL A 50 -8.48 -0.06 0.76
C VAL A 50 -7.92 0.70 1.94
N GLU A 51 -8.57 1.81 2.28
CA GLU A 51 -8.16 2.66 3.39
C GLU A 51 -9.38 3.26 4.08
N SER A 52 -9.31 3.29 5.40
CA SER A 52 -10.26 3.95 6.28
C SER A 52 -9.51 4.54 7.48
N LYS A 53 -10.25 5.19 8.39
CA LYS A 53 -9.67 5.76 9.61
C LYS A 53 -9.07 4.71 10.56
N THR A 54 -9.48 3.46 10.44
CA THR A 54 -9.13 2.39 11.39
C THR A 54 -8.46 1.19 10.72
N GLN A 55 -8.38 1.17 9.39
CA GLN A 55 -7.83 0.04 8.64
C GLN A 55 -7.21 0.50 7.33
N VAL A 56 -6.16 -0.19 6.93
CA VAL A 56 -5.56 -0.12 5.59
C VAL A 56 -5.30 -1.55 5.13
N GLY A 57 -5.36 -1.80 3.82
CA GLY A 57 -5.12 -3.15 3.32
C GLY A 57 -4.98 -3.23 1.83
N VAL A 58 -4.46 -4.39 1.40
CA VAL A 58 -4.45 -4.83 0.00
C VAL A 58 -5.59 -5.83 -0.14
N THR A 59 -6.46 -5.63 -1.12
CA THR A 59 -7.61 -6.53 -1.40
C THR A 59 -7.41 -7.37 -2.66
N GLY A 60 -6.29 -7.15 -3.35
CA GLY A 60 -5.88 -7.95 -4.50
C GLY A 60 -4.74 -7.28 -5.25
N GLY A 61 -4.11 -8.05 -6.12
CA GLY A 61 -3.11 -7.57 -7.06
C GLY A 61 -2.60 -8.72 -7.92
N ASP A 62 -2.05 -8.38 -9.07
CA ASP A 62 -1.49 -9.33 -10.01
C ASP A 62 -0.27 -8.71 -10.69
N PHE A 63 0.87 -9.40 -10.62
CA PHE A 63 2.14 -9.01 -11.23
C PHE A 63 2.50 -10.02 -12.32
N ASP A 64 2.34 -9.62 -13.57
CA ASP A 64 2.78 -10.41 -14.73
C ASP A 64 4.23 -10.06 -15.07
N CYS A 65 5.17 -10.91 -14.65
CA CYS A 65 6.61 -10.73 -14.85
C CYS A 65 7.17 -11.67 -15.93
N GLU A 66 6.43 -11.88 -17.03
CA GLU A 66 6.76 -12.72 -18.20
C GLU A 66 6.92 -14.22 -17.90
N MET A 67 7.91 -14.56 -17.08
CA MET A 67 8.28 -15.92 -16.70
C MET A 67 7.69 -16.33 -15.33
N VAL A 68 7.29 -15.35 -14.52
CA VAL A 68 6.74 -15.55 -13.18
C VAL A 68 5.49 -14.68 -13.04
N GLY A 69 4.40 -15.26 -12.57
CA GLY A 69 3.21 -14.53 -12.16
C GLY A 69 3.11 -14.54 -10.63
N MET A 70 2.62 -13.44 -10.05
CA MET A 70 2.30 -13.39 -8.63
C MET A 70 0.95 -12.72 -8.40
N GLU A 71 0.05 -13.46 -7.76
CA GLU A 71 -1.21 -12.95 -7.25
C GLU A 71 -1.05 -12.54 -5.79
N LEU A 72 -1.41 -11.29 -5.48
CA LEU A 72 -1.49 -10.80 -4.11
C LEU A 72 -2.85 -11.14 -3.52
N GLY A 73 -2.83 -11.86 -2.39
CA GLY A 73 -4.02 -12.13 -1.60
C GLY A 73 -4.53 -10.91 -0.84
N GLU A 74 -5.72 -11.05 -0.25
CA GLU A 74 -6.26 -10.04 0.66
C GLU A 74 -5.45 -10.02 1.96
N THR A 75 -5.04 -8.84 2.41
CA THR A 75 -4.43 -8.63 3.72
C THR A 75 -4.84 -7.27 4.27
N MET A 76 -5.34 -7.28 5.50
CA MET A 76 -5.87 -6.11 6.20
C MET A 76 -5.10 -5.88 7.48
N TRP A 77 -4.82 -4.61 7.79
CA TRP A 77 -4.17 -4.18 9.02
C TRP A 77 -5.05 -3.19 9.76
N ASN A 78 -5.10 -3.33 11.09
CA ASN A 78 -5.71 -2.34 11.96
C ASN A 78 -4.78 -1.15 12.11
N LEU A 79 -5.30 0.05 11.89
CA LEU A 79 -4.56 1.31 11.97
C LEU A 79 -4.90 2.02 13.29
N LYS A 80 -3.88 2.27 14.11
CA LYS A 80 -4.01 3.04 15.34
C LYS A 80 -2.77 3.91 15.54
N ASP A 81 -2.98 5.22 15.65
CA ASP A 81 -1.91 6.21 15.92
C ASP A 81 -0.70 6.08 14.97
N GLY A 82 -0.97 5.81 13.68
CA GLY A 82 0.05 5.64 12.64
C GLY A 82 0.77 4.28 12.65
N LYS A 83 0.37 3.36 13.54
CA LYS A 83 0.89 1.99 13.64
C LYS A 83 -0.07 1.00 13.04
N LEU A 84 0.48 -0.05 12.43
CA LEU A 84 -0.25 -1.15 11.82
C LEU A 84 -0.19 -2.38 12.72
N PHE A 85 -1.35 -2.98 12.94
CA PHE A 85 -1.50 -4.19 13.74
C PHE A 85 -2.16 -5.28 12.92
N ASP A 86 -1.72 -6.52 13.10
CA ASP A 86 -2.37 -7.69 12.51
C ASP A 86 -3.69 -8.05 13.22
N ASP A 87 -4.29 -9.19 12.85
CA ASP A 87 -5.52 -9.72 13.45
C ASP A 87 -5.32 -10.22 14.89
N THR A 88 -4.08 -10.50 15.29
CA THR A 88 -3.68 -10.84 16.66
C THR A 88 -3.28 -9.62 17.50
N ASN A 89 -3.40 -8.42 16.94
CA ASN A 89 -3.06 -7.14 17.57
C ASN A 89 -1.55 -7.00 17.87
N VAL A 90 -0.71 -7.63 17.07
CA VAL A 90 0.76 -7.45 17.07
C VAL A 90 1.11 -6.32 16.10
N GLU A 91 1.98 -5.40 16.53
CA GLU A 91 2.49 -4.33 15.68
C GLU A 91 3.40 -4.90 14.58
N VAL A 92 3.06 -4.65 13.32
CA VAL A 92 3.76 -5.19 12.15
C VAL A 92 4.29 -4.11 11.21
N GLY A 93 4.00 -2.84 11.48
CA GLY A 93 4.34 -1.77 10.56
C GLY A 93 3.85 -0.39 10.95
N THR A 94 3.98 0.55 10.01
CA THR A 94 3.56 1.95 10.16
C THR A 94 2.88 2.46 8.89
N TYR A 95 1.98 3.42 9.08
CA TYR A 95 1.32 4.13 8.00
C TYR A 95 0.99 5.57 8.39
N ASP A 96 1.47 6.54 7.60
CA ASP A 96 1.31 7.97 7.88
C ASP A 96 0.38 8.70 6.89
N GLY A 97 -0.36 7.97 6.04
CA GLY A 97 -1.17 8.53 4.95
C GLY A 97 -0.43 8.64 3.61
N THR A 98 0.90 8.58 3.63
CA THR A 98 1.76 8.72 2.43
C THR A 98 2.79 7.60 2.30
N THR A 99 3.24 7.03 3.41
CA THR A 99 4.22 5.96 3.47
C THR A 99 3.61 4.80 4.25
N PHE A 100 3.58 3.63 3.63
CA PHE A 100 3.17 2.36 4.21
C PHE A 100 4.40 1.46 4.29
N GLU A 101 4.65 0.88 5.46
CA GLU A 101 5.70 -0.11 5.67
C GLU A 101 5.16 -1.20 6.59
N ALA A 102 5.18 -2.47 6.17
CA ALA A 102 4.68 -3.57 6.99
C ALA A 102 5.41 -4.89 6.70
N THR A 103 5.50 -5.72 7.73
CA THR A 103 5.78 -7.15 7.56
C THR A 103 4.46 -7.88 7.32
N MET A 104 4.37 -8.66 6.24
CA MET A 104 3.19 -9.47 5.95
C MET A 104 3.19 -10.77 6.76
N PRO A 105 2.02 -11.41 6.91
CA PRO A 105 1.93 -12.80 7.34
C PRO A 105 2.85 -13.69 6.51
N SER A 106 3.76 -14.38 7.20
CA SER A 106 4.70 -15.31 6.58
C SER A 106 3.96 -16.51 5.97
N PRO A 107 4.26 -16.90 4.72
CA PRO A 107 3.64 -18.10 4.11
C PRO A 107 4.15 -19.41 4.75
N ASN A 108 5.31 -19.37 5.41
CA ASN A 108 5.87 -20.46 6.21
C ASN A 108 6.88 -19.88 7.23
N GLU A 109 7.33 -20.71 8.17
CA GLU A 109 8.26 -20.33 9.25
C GLU A 109 9.64 -19.80 8.78
N ASN A 110 9.99 -20.01 7.51
CA ASN A 110 11.28 -19.65 6.94
C ASN A 110 11.20 -18.48 5.97
N THR A 111 10.03 -17.87 5.76
CA THR A 111 9.84 -16.77 4.81
C THR A 111 9.34 -15.54 5.54
N THR A 112 9.99 -14.39 5.32
CA THR A 112 9.49 -13.08 5.78
C THR A 112 9.30 -12.20 4.57
N ILE A 113 8.17 -11.51 4.51
CA ILE A 113 7.84 -10.60 3.42
C ILE A 113 7.70 -9.20 4.00
N TYR A 114 8.48 -8.26 3.48
CA TYR A 114 8.39 -6.85 3.84
C TYR A 114 7.86 -6.07 2.65
N ILE A 115 6.82 -5.27 2.90
CA ILE A 115 6.25 -4.36 1.91
C ILE A 115 6.56 -2.93 2.33
N LYS A 116 6.97 -2.14 1.35
CA LYS A 116 7.04 -0.69 1.42
C LYS A 116 6.30 -0.10 0.24
N ALA A 117 5.44 0.86 0.50
CA ALA A 117 4.73 1.59 -0.54
C ALA A 117 4.69 3.07 -0.19
N LYS A 118 5.08 3.93 -1.12
CA LYS A 118 5.16 5.38 -0.93
C LYS A 118 4.33 6.09 -2.00
N ARG A 119 3.34 6.83 -1.54
CA ARG A 119 2.52 7.68 -2.40
C ARG A 119 3.22 8.99 -2.70
N ALA A 120 3.27 9.32 -3.97
CA ALA A 120 3.54 10.64 -4.50
C ALA A 120 2.26 11.26 -5.09
N ALA A 121 2.36 12.46 -5.67
CA ALA A 121 1.21 13.20 -6.17
C ALA A 121 0.37 12.40 -7.20
N ASN A 122 1.03 11.67 -8.09
CA ASN A 122 0.40 10.97 -9.22
C ASN A 122 0.76 9.49 -9.32
N HIS A 123 1.51 8.94 -8.37
CA HIS A 123 1.95 7.55 -8.43
C HIS A 123 2.19 6.95 -7.04
N LEU A 124 2.27 5.63 -7.01
CA LEU A 124 2.68 4.82 -5.88
C LEU A 124 3.97 4.09 -6.25
N ASP A 125 5.05 4.38 -5.52
CA ASP A 125 6.29 3.59 -5.58
C ASP A 125 6.14 2.41 -4.61
N TYR A 126 6.11 1.20 -5.13
CA TYR A 126 5.93 -0.04 -4.36
C TYR A 126 7.22 -0.86 -4.38
N GLN A 127 7.52 -1.49 -3.25
CA GLN A 127 8.59 -2.45 -3.09
C GLN A 127 8.13 -3.59 -2.18
N GLU A 128 8.42 -4.83 -2.58
CA GLU A 128 8.23 -6.02 -1.77
C GLU A 128 9.52 -6.83 -1.75
N ILE A 129 9.95 -7.23 -0.56
CA ILE A 129 11.18 -7.97 -0.35
C ILE A 129 10.88 -9.25 0.39
N TRP A 130 11.27 -10.37 -0.22
CA TRP A 130 11.15 -11.70 0.36
C TRP A 130 12.50 -12.10 0.93
N TYR A 131 12.51 -12.49 2.19
CA TYR A 131 13.65 -13.04 2.89
C TYR A 131 13.40 -14.50 3.21
N ASN A 132 14.46 -15.30 3.15
CA ASN A 132 14.53 -16.53 3.92
C ASN A 132 15.31 -16.28 5.22
N LYS A 133 15.52 -17.32 6.04
CA LYS A 133 16.27 -17.23 7.30
C LYS A 133 17.69 -16.65 7.17
N TYR A 134 18.32 -16.73 6.00
CA TYR A 134 19.72 -16.40 5.79
C TYR A 134 19.93 -15.16 4.91
N GLU A 135 19.04 -14.91 3.97
CA GLU A 135 19.26 -13.94 2.92
C GLU A 135 17.97 -13.43 2.26
N LYS A 136 18.13 -12.33 1.53
CA LYS A 136 17.13 -11.81 0.61
C LYS A 136 17.02 -12.76 -0.59
N VAL A 137 15.79 -13.12 -0.97
CA VAL A 137 15.50 -14.08 -2.03
C VAL A 137 14.93 -13.38 -3.25
N TYR A 138 13.93 -12.52 -3.07
CA TYR A 138 13.30 -11.79 -4.17
C TYR A 138 13.07 -10.34 -3.80
N VAL A 139 13.16 -9.47 -4.80
CA VAL A 139 12.82 -8.05 -4.71
C VAL A 139 11.91 -7.72 -5.87
N ILE A 140 10.74 -7.17 -5.56
CA ILE A 140 9.76 -6.68 -6.52
C ILE A 140 9.67 -5.18 -6.31
N GLU A 141 9.82 -4.41 -7.37
CA GLU A 141 9.75 -2.95 -7.32
C GLU A 141 8.84 -2.49 -8.44
N GLY A 142 7.94 -1.55 -8.18
CA GLY A 142 7.00 -1.07 -9.18
C GLY A 142 6.64 0.40 -8.97
N ARG A 143 6.19 1.02 -10.06
CA ARG A 143 5.56 2.33 -10.03
C ARG A 143 4.16 2.20 -10.61
N LEU A 144 3.16 2.47 -9.79
CA LEU A 144 1.75 2.33 -10.13
C LEU A 144 1.04 3.68 -10.13
N PHE A 145 -0.03 3.76 -10.91
CA PHE A 145 -0.85 4.96 -11.12
C PHE A 145 -2.31 4.60 -10.89
N THR A 146 -3.09 5.53 -10.35
CA THR A 146 -4.54 5.33 -10.23
C THR A 146 -5.15 5.19 -11.61
N SER A 147 -6.10 4.26 -11.77
CA SER A 147 -6.78 3.98 -13.04
C SER A 147 -7.73 5.10 -13.52
N GLY A 148 -7.53 6.35 -13.09
CA GLY A 148 -8.47 7.45 -13.35
C GLY A 148 -7.96 8.86 -13.08
N ASP A 149 -6.80 9.24 -13.64
CA ASP A 149 -6.47 10.65 -13.96
C ASP A 149 -6.05 10.81 -15.42
#